data_AF-A0A1G7KUJ7-F1
#
_entry.id   AF-A0A1G7KUJ7-F1
#
_cell.length_a   1.000
_cell.length_b   1.000
_cell.length_c   1.000
_cell.angle_alpha   90.00
_cell.angle_beta   90.00
_cell.angle_gamma   90.00
#
_symmetry.space_group_name_H-M   'P 1'
#
loop_
_entity.id
_entity.type
_entity.pdbx_description
1 polymer ?
#
loop_
_entity_poly.entity_id
_entity_poly.type
_entity_poly.pdbx_seq_one_letter_code
_entity_poly.pdbx_strand_id
1 'polypeptide(L)'
;MQLSDSELEVLKALWEKNPLSARELHDELAARTGWAVSTTRTVLERMRTKELIIRSEAHGLAVFTPAKTKVEVLGNSLSHLFRHVLEVPGSLPVSALTGSAILNADELAELDRMLNGRKRKS
;
A
#
# COMPACT_ATOMS: atom_id res chain seq x y z
N MET A 1 -10.25 -4.54 1.16
CA MET A 1 -9.87 -3.50 0.19
C MET A 1 -8.86 -4.10 -0.76
N GLN A 2 -9.15 -4.05 -2.06
CA GLN A 2 -8.20 -4.50 -3.09
C GLN A 2 -7.32 -3.32 -3.52
N LEU A 3 -6.01 -3.50 -3.40
CA LEU A 3 -5.02 -2.60 -3.98
C LEU A 3 -4.84 -2.98 -5.46
N SER A 4 -4.97 -2.00 -6.36
CA SER A 4 -4.69 -2.19 -7.79
C SER A 4 -3.22 -1.91 -8.10
N ASP A 5 -2.74 -2.46 -9.22
CA ASP A 5 -1.35 -2.27 -9.67
C ASP A 5 -0.98 -0.78 -9.81
N SER A 6 -1.90 0.04 -10.34
CA SER A 6 -1.68 1.48 -10.43
C SER A 6 -1.53 2.15 -9.05
N GLU A 7 -2.30 1.73 -8.05
CA GLU A 7 -2.20 2.30 -6.70
C GLU A 7 -0.91 1.84 -6.01
N LEU A 8 -0.48 0.60 -6.28
CA LEU A 8 0.78 0.07 -5.80
C LEU A 8 1.98 0.85 -6.39
N GLU A 9 1.95 1.19 -7.68
CA GLU A 9 3.03 1.99 -8.29
C GLU A 9 3.19 3.37 -7.65
N VAL A 10 2.08 4.03 -7.32
CA VAL A 10 2.10 5.31 -6.59
C VAL A 10 2.61 5.11 -5.16
N LEU A 11 2.15 4.08 -4.43
CA LEU A 11 2.63 3.81 -3.08
C LEU A 11 4.13 3.50 -3.05
N LYS A 12 4.64 2.75 -4.03
CA LYS A 12 6.08 2.51 -4.17
C LYS A 12 6.84 3.83 -4.26
N ALA A 13 6.43 4.74 -5.14
CA ALA A 13 7.07 6.06 -5.25
C ALA A 13 7.01 6.85 -3.92
N LEU A 14 5.87 6.83 -3.24
CA LEU A 14 5.66 7.53 -1.97
C LEU A 14 6.42 6.92 -0.77
N TRP A 15 6.64 5.61 -0.75
CA TRP A 15 7.44 4.96 0.29
C TRP A 15 8.93 5.26 0.13
N GLU A 16 9.41 5.41 -1.10
CA GLU A 16 10.80 5.84 -1.37
C GLU A 16 11.00 7.32 -1.05
N LYS A 17 10.05 8.18 -1.45
CA LYS A 17 10.13 9.63 -1.24
C LYS A 17 8.75 10.20 -0.91
N ASN A 18 8.65 10.91 0.20
CA ASN A 18 7.47 11.71 0.54
C ASN A 18 7.87 12.90 1.41
N PRO A 19 7.12 14.01 1.38
CA PRO A 19 5.95 14.26 0.53
C PRO A 19 6.32 14.49 -0.95
N LEU A 20 5.42 14.14 -1.88
CA LEU A 20 5.57 14.44 -3.31
C LEU A 20 4.31 15.10 -3.86
N SER A 21 4.46 16.07 -4.75
CA SER A 21 3.37 16.65 -5.52
C SER A 21 2.84 15.71 -6.60
N ALA A 22 1.65 16.00 -7.13
CA ALA A 22 1.10 15.23 -8.27
C ALA A 22 2.01 15.27 -9.50
N ARG A 23 2.79 16.35 -9.68
CA ARG A 23 3.74 16.49 -10.78
C ARG A 23 4.97 15.62 -10.55
N GLU A 24 5.58 15.70 -9.38
CA GLU A 24 6.75 14.88 -9.05
C GLU A 24 6.41 13.37 -9.10
N LEU A 25 5.23 12.98 -8.60
CA LEU A 25 4.74 11.61 -8.75
C LEU A 25 4.59 11.21 -10.21
N HIS A 26 4.05 12.09 -11.05
CA HIS A 26 3.94 11.82 -12.48
C HIS A 26 5.32 11.63 -13.11
N ASP A 27 6.27 12.52 -12.82
CA ASP A 27 7.63 12.47 -13.38
C ASP A 27 8.35 11.18 -12.97
N GLU A 28 8.17 10.71 -11.72
CA GLU A 28 8.72 9.45 -11.21
C GLU A 28 8.04 8.19 -11.82
N LEU A 29 6.78 8.30 -12.26
CA LEU A 29 5.97 7.16 -12.73
C LEU A 29 5.93 7.04 -14.25
N ALA A 30 5.94 8.14 -14.99
CA ALA A 30 5.61 8.20 -16.40
C ALA A 30 6.49 7.27 -17.25
N ALA A 31 7.79 7.20 -16.97
CA ALA A 31 8.72 6.36 -17.72
C ALA A 31 8.41 4.86 -17.62
N ARG A 32 7.91 4.39 -16.46
CA ARG A 32 7.63 2.96 -16.22
C ARG A 32 6.18 2.57 -16.46
N THR A 33 5.24 3.51 -16.34
CA THR A 33 3.81 3.22 -16.48
C THR A 33 3.22 3.68 -17.81
N GLY A 34 3.89 4.58 -18.54
CA GLY A 34 3.38 5.19 -19.77
C GLY A 34 2.15 6.08 -19.55
N TRP A 35 1.86 6.47 -18.31
CA TRP A 35 0.66 7.24 -17.98
C TRP A 35 0.72 8.67 -18.51
N ALA A 36 -0.44 9.22 -18.83
CA ALA A 36 -0.60 10.66 -18.94
C ALA A 36 -0.69 11.31 -17.54
N VAL A 37 -0.47 12.62 -17.46
CA VAL A 37 -0.62 13.41 -16.22
C VAL A 37 -2.04 13.25 -15.64
N SER A 38 -3.06 13.23 -16.50
CA SER A 38 -4.47 13.04 -16.11
C SER A 38 -4.68 11.70 -15.40
N THR A 39 -4.11 10.61 -15.92
CA THR A 39 -4.17 9.28 -15.29
C THR A 39 -3.57 9.31 -13.89
N THR A 40 -2.42 9.96 -13.72
CA THR A 40 -1.78 10.09 -12.39
C THR A 40 -2.72 10.79 -11.40
N ARG A 41 -3.37 11.89 -11.83
CA ARG A 41 -4.35 12.60 -10.99
C ARG A 41 -5.57 11.74 -10.65
N THR A 42 -6.12 11.01 -11.62
CA THR A 42 -7.27 10.12 -11.38
C THR A 42 -6.92 9.00 -10.39
N VAL A 43 -5.73 8.42 -10.50
CA VAL A 43 -5.25 7.41 -9.54
C VAL A 43 -5.12 8.02 -8.14
N LEU A 44 -4.54 9.22 -8.01
CA LEU A 44 -4.41 9.91 -6.73
C LEU A 44 -5.76 10.20 -6.07
N GLU A 45 -6.75 10.65 -6.83
CA GLU A 45 -8.08 10.91 -6.26
C GLU A 45 -8.74 9.61 -5.78
N ARG A 46 -8.64 8.52 -6.56
CA ARG A 46 -9.13 7.21 -6.15
C ARG A 46 -8.44 6.69 -4.89
N MET A 47 -7.13 6.89 -4.78
CA MET A 47 -6.36 6.52 -3.59
C MET A 47 -6.75 7.35 -2.36
N ARG A 48 -7.08 8.63 -2.55
CA ARG A 48 -7.58 9.49 -1.49
C ARG A 48 -8.94 9.00 -0.98
N THR A 49 -9.85 8.62 -1.88
CA THR A 49 -11.14 8.01 -1.51
C THR A 49 -10.95 6.69 -0.74
N LYS A 50 -9.90 5.92 -1.06
CA LYS A 50 -9.54 4.68 -0.36
C LYS A 50 -8.74 4.90 0.93
N GLU A 51 -8.46 6.14 1.31
CA GLU A 51 -7.63 6.49 2.47
C GLU A 51 -6.25 5.81 2.43
N LEU A 52 -5.68 5.67 1.22
CA LEU A 52 -4.34 5.13 1.01
C LEU A 52 -3.27 6.22 1.09
N ILE A 53 -3.65 7.46 0.82
CA ILE A 53 -2.77 8.63 0.84
C ILE A 53 -3.46 9.80 1.54
N ILE A 54 -2.64 10.69 2.09
CA ILE A 54 -3.08 11.96 2.66
C ILE A 54 -2.66 13.07 1.70
N ARG A 55 -3.58 13.98 1.39
CA ARG A 55 -3.28 15.22 0.66
C ARG A 55 -3.10 16.35 1.68
N SER A 56 -1.99 17.06 1.60
CA SER A 56 -1.73 18.29 2.36
C SER A 56 -1.24 19.40 1.43
N GLU A 57 -0.99 20.58 2.00
CA GLU A 57 -0.36 21.68 1.27
C GLU A 57 1.03 21.96 1.84
N ALA A 58 2.00 22.09 0.95
CA ALA A 58 3.35 22.52 1.25
C ALA A 58 3.74 23.62 0.26
N HIS A 59 4.12 24.80 0.77
CA HIS A 59 4.50 25.96 -0.06
C HIS A 59 3.46 26.33 -1.14
N GLY A 60 2.16 26.20 -0.83
CA GLY A 60 1.06 26.48 -1.77
C GLY A 60 0.84 25.42 -2.84
N LEU A 61 1.53 24.28 -2.76
CA LEU A 61 1.38 23.14 -3.66
C LEU A 61 0.72 21.97 -2.93
N ALA A 62 -0.20 21.29 -3.62
CA ALA A 62 -0.76 20.04 -3.15
C ALA A 62 0.29 18.92 -3.18
N VAL A 63 0.57 18.36 -2.02
CA VAL A 63 1.50 17.24 -1.85
C VAL A 63 0.81 16.04 -1.20
N PHE A 64 1.37 14.86 -1.44
CA PHE A 64 0.80 13.58 -1.05
C PHE A 64 1.81 12.78 -0.22
N THR A 65 1.31 12.13 0.82
CA THR A 65 2.06 11.19 1.68
C THR A 65 1.29 9.88 1.82
N PRO A 66 1.96 8.75 2.10
CA PRO A 66 1.27 7.49 2.37
C PRO A 66 0.48 7.61 3.69
N ALA A 67 -0.79 7.21 3.68
CA ALA A 67 -1.63 7.20 4.88
C ALA A 67 -1.37 5.96 5.77
N LYS A 68 -0.79 4.91 5.19
CA LYS A 68 -0.54 3.60 5.81
C LYS A 68 0.87 3.16 5.50
N THR A 69 1.49 2.46 6.45
CA THR A 69 2.81 1.87 6.25
C THR A 69 2.76 0.76 5.19
N LYS A 70 3.92 0.44 4.61
CA LYS A 70 4.06 -0.67 3.66
C LYS A 70 3.53 -1.99 4.22
N VAL A 71 3.84 -2.27 5.48
CA VAL A 71 3.42 -3.50 6.16
C VAL A 71 1.90 -3.56 6.32
N GLU A 72 1.25 -2.46 6.71
CA GLU A 72 -0.21 -2.39 6.82
C GLU A 72 -0.92 -2.60 5.48
N VAL A 73 -0.42 -2.00 4.41
CA VAL A 73 -1.00 -2.16 3.07
C VAL A 73 -0.88 -3.61 2.58
N LEU A 74 0.29 -4.23 2.78
CA LEU A 74 0.51 -5.64 2.44
C LEU A 74 -0.39 -6.58 3.26
N GLY A 75 -0.41 -6.42 4.59
CA GLY A 75 -1.23 -7.25 5.47
C GLY A 75 -2.72 -7.18 5.14
N ASN A 76 -3.22 -5.99 4.80
CA ASN A 76 -4.61 -5.81 4.38
C ASN A 76 -4.92 -6.44 3.02
N SER A 77 -3.99 -6.32 2.05
CA SER A 77 -4.16 -6.89 0.71
C SER A 77 -4.17 -8.42 0.76
N LEU A 78 -3.26 -9.02 1.53
CA LEU A 78 -3.24 -10.45 1.75
C LEU A 78 -4.50 -10.94 2.44
N SER A 79 -4.90 -10.31 3.55
CA SER A 79 -6.12 -10.68 4.27
C SER A 79 -7.36 -10.67 3.36
N HIS A 80 -7.41 -9.74 2.40
CA HIS A 80 -8.47 -9.70 1.40
C HIS A 80 -8.41 -10.88 0.42
N LEU A 81 -7.23 -11.24 -0.09
CA LEU A 81 -7.04 -12.39 -0.98
C LEU A 81 -7.47 -13.71 -0.31
N PHE A 82 -7.04 -13.96 0.93
CA PHE A 82 -7.40 -15.19 1.65
C PHE A 82 -8.91 -15.31 1.87
N ARG A 83 -9.56 -14.20 2.23
CA ARG A 83 -11.00 -14.20 2.51
C ARG A 83 -11.84 -14.35 1.25
N HIS A 84 -11.47 -13.68 0.15
CA HIS A 84 -12.34 -13.51 -1.01
C HIS A 84 -11.94 -14.33 -2.23
N VAL A 85 -10.70 -14.84 -2.30
CA VAL A 85 -10.22 -15.67 -3.42
C VAL A 85 -10.08 -17.11 -2.99
N LEU A 86 -9.50 -17.35 -1.81
CA LEU A 86 -9.24 -18.71 -1.33
C LEU A 86 -10.38 -19.26 -0.45
N GLU A 87 -11.37 -18.42 -0.11
CA GLU A 87 -12.50 -18.78 0.77
C GLU A 87 -12.07 -19.39 2.11
N VAL A 88 -10.84 -19.11 2.57
CA VAL A 88 -10.32 -19.63 3.83
C VAL A 88 -10.74 -18.68 4.96
N PRO A 89 -11.59 -19.13 5.91
CA PRO A 89 -11.94 -18.33 7.06
C PRO A 89 -10.77 -18.31 8.05
N GLY A 90 -10.25 -17.12 8.40
CA GLY A 90 -9.28 -16.98 9.50
C GLY A 90 -8.16 -15.98 9.27
N SER A 91 -7.18 -16.00 10.19
CA SER A 91 -5.94 -15.23 10.11
C SER A 91 -4.98 -15.82 9.08
N LEU A 92 -4.27 -14.95 8.37
CA LEU A 92 -3.27 -15.28 7.35
C LEU A 92 -2.32 -16.41 7.82
N PRO A 93 -2.30 -17.59 7.16
CA PRO A 93 -1.36 -18.64 7.50
C PRO A 93 0.05 -18.22 7.06
N VAL A 94 0.97 -18.10 8.02
CA VAL A 94 2.36 -17.67 7.83
C VAL A 94 3.09 -18.53 6.79
N SER A 95 2.74 -19.81 6.67
CA SER A 95 3.25 -20.76 5.67
C SER A 95 2.95 -20.37 4.22
N ALA A 96 1.96 -19.51 3.97
CA ALA A 96 1.69 -19.02 2.63
C ALA A 96 2.65 -17.91 2.19
N LEU A 97 3.50 -17.41 3.10
CA LEU A 97 4.48 -16.35 2.85
C LEU A 97 5.92 -16.83 2.77
N THR A 98 6.19 -18.05 3.23
CA THR A 98 7.53 -18.64 3.31
C THR A 98 8.12 -18.99 1.94
N GLY A 99 7.34 -18.88 0.85
CA GLY A 99 7.80 -19.12 -0.52
C GLY A 99 8.29 -17.89 -1.27
N SER A 100 8.14 -16.68 -0.71
CA SER A 100 8.63 -15.44 -1.31
C SER A 100 9.90 -14.99 -0.61
N ALA A 101 10.96 -14.71 -1.38
CA ALA A 101 12.26 -14.24 -0.88
C ALA A 101 12.24 -12.82 -0.25
N ILE A 102 11.11 -12.40 0.31
CA ILE A 102 10.77 -11.01 0.64
C ILE A 102 10.75 -10.76 2.16
N LEU A 103 10.67 -11.80 3.00
CA LEU A 103 10.59 -11.63 4.46
C LEU A 103 11.69 -12.42 5.16
N ASN A 104 12.60 -11.71 5.84
CA ASN A 104 13.52 -12.34 6.78
C ASN A 104 12.80 -12.65 8.12
N ALA A 105 13.49 -13.35 9.02
CA ALA A 105 12.88 -13.83 10.27
C ALA A 105 12.32 -12.70 11.16
N ASP A 106 12.93 -11.51 11.14
CA ASP A 106 12.51 -10.37 11.95
C ASP A 106 11.23 -9.72 11.40
N GLU A 107 11.15 -9.60 10.07
CA GLU A 107 9.96 -9.09 9.39
C GLU A 107 8.76 -10.04 9.53
N LEU A 108 9.03 -11.36 9.54
CA LEU A 108 8.03 -12.38 9.81
C LEU A 108 7.49 -12.28 11.24
N ALA A 109 8.37 -12.05 12.22
CA ALA A 109 7.99 -11.90 13.62
C ALA A 109 7.22 -10.59 13.89
N GLU A 110 7.52 -9.51 13.17
CA GLU A 110 6.74 -8.26 13.22
C GLU A 110 5.35 -8.47 12.61
N LEU A 111 5.28 -9.13 11.46
CA LEU A 111 4.02 -9.45 10.80
C LEU A 111 3.13 -10.33 11.70
N ASP A 112 3.70 -11.35 12.35
CA ASP A 112 2.98 -12.21 13.29
C ASP A 112 2.41 -11.41 14.47
N ARG A 113 3.19 -10.47 15.03
CA ARG A 113 2.73 -9.57 16.10
C ARG A 113 1.59 -8.67 15.64
N MET A 114 1.63 -8.12 14.43
CA MET A 114 0.55 -7.28 13.89
C MET A 114 -0.74 -8.06 13.61
N LEU A 115 -0.62 -9.32 13.18
CA LEU A 115 -1.76 -10.19 12.85
C LEU A 115 -2.40 -10.82 14.08
N ASN A 116 -1.59 -11.29 15.04
CA ASN A 116 -2.06 -11.97 16.25
C ASN A 116 -2.26 -11.03 17.44
N GLY A 117 -1.70 -9.82 17.42
CA GLY A 117 -1.91 -8.80 18.45
C GLY A 117 -3.37 -8.33 18.57
N ARG A 118 -4.19 -8.53 17.53
CA ARG A 118 -5.63 -8.23 17.55
C ARG A 118 -6.49 -9.29 18.26
N LYS A 119 -5.94 -10.47 18.59
CA LYS A 119 -6.66 -11.55 19.33
C LYS A 119 -6.62 -11.41 20.85
N ARG A 120 -5.93 -10.41 21.42
CA ARG A 120 -5.70 -10.28 22.88
C ARG A 120 -6.48 -9.18 23.60
N LYS A 121 -7.46 -8.55 22.95
CA LYS A 121 -8.49 -7.76 23.62
C LYS A 121 -9.86 -8.39 23.39
N SER A 122 -10.13 -9.44 24.12
CA SER A 122 -11.48 -9.89 24.50
C SER A 122 -11.42 -10.45 25.91
#